data_AF-A0A8K0D0D9-F1
#
_entry.id   AF-A0A8K0D0D9-F1
#
_cell.length_a   1.000
_cell.length_b   1.000
_cell.length_c   1.000
_cell.angle_alpha   90.00
_cell.angle_beta   90.00
_cell.angle_gamma   90.00
#
_symmetry.space_group_name_H-M   'P 1'
#
loop_
_entity.id
_entity.type
_entity.pdbx_description
1 polymer ?
#
loop_
_entity_poly.entity_id
_entity_poly.type
_entity_poly.pdbx_seq_one_letter_code
_entity_poly.pdbx_strand_id
1 'polypeptide(L)'
;MSSYTFGQKAFTPVPPDKGSFPLDHEGLCKKLMIKYMKCLRTNDNDNSFCREEARDYLACRMDNNLMTREDWSKLGMVNLLIGCTSSVATIKLPVLIRDLLEQNSFNVEIQVITTERARHFFTKEELPENVVLYTDEDEWKTWTKRGDPIIHIDLGKWADIFVIAPLDANTLAKIAN
;
A
#
# COMPACT_ATOMS: atom_id res chain seq x y z
N MET A 1 -6.97 -30.18 61.41
CA MET A 1 -6.11 -29.76 60.29
C MET A 1 -7.02 -29.24 59.20
N SER A 2 -7.16 -27.92 59.10
CA SER A 2 -8.10 -27.27 58.19
C SER A 2 -7.53 -27.26 56.78
N SER A 3 -8.25 -27.89 55.85
CA SER A 3 -7.93 -27.93 54.42
C SER A 3 -8.18 -26.56 53.78
N TYR A 4 -7.11 -25.89 53.37
CA TYR A 4 -7.20 -24.68 52.55
C TYR A 4 -7.42 -25.10 51.09
N THR A 5 -8.66 -25.00 50.60
CA THR A 5 -8.97 -25.03 49.18
C THR A 5 -8.47 -23.72 48.55
N PHE A 6 -7.37 -23.79 47.80
CA PHE A 6 -6.94 -22.70 46.92
C PHE A 6 -8.01 -22.48 45.85
N GLY A 7 -8.82 -21.43 46.02
CA GLY A 7 -9.75 -20.98 45.00
C GLY A 7 -8.96 -20.58 43.75
N GLN A 8 -9.06 -21.37 42.70
CA GLN A 8 -8.55 -21.00 41.37
C GLN A 8 -9.36 -19.78 40.91
N LYS A 9 -8.70 -18.63 40.79
CA LYS A 9 -9.32 -17.46 40.15
C LYS A 9 -9.79 -17.88 38.77
N ALA A 10 -11.06 -17.64 38.46
CA ALA A 10 -11.61 -17.87 37.14
C ALA A 10 -10.77 -17.08 36.12
N PHE A 11 -10.09 -17.80 35.23
CA PHE A 11 -9.40 -17.21 34.11
C PHE A 11 -10.46 -16.51 33.25
N THR A 12 -10.50 -15.19 33.34
CA THR A 12 -11.37 -14.37 32.49
C THR A 12 -10.55 -14.08 31.25
N PRO A 13 -10.83 -14.73 30.11
CA PRO A 13 -10.06 -14.49 28.89
C PRO A 13 -10.22 -13.01 28.52
N VAL A 14 -9.10 -12.29 28.49
CA VAL A 14 -9.07 -10.94 27.93
C VAL A 14 -9.18 -11.12 26.42
N PRO A 15 -10.20 -10.55 25.75
CA PRO A 15 -10.29 -10.62 24.30
C PRO A 15 -8.99 -10.04 23.71
N PRO A 16 -8.40 -10.67 22.68
CA PRO A 16 -7.25 -10.11 22.01
C PRO A 16 -7.57 -8.68 21.55
N ASP A 17 -6.63 -7.75 21.70
CA ASP A 17 -6.84 -6.32 21.35
C ASP A 17 -7.31 -6.11 19.90
N LYS A 18 -7.09 -7.08 19.03
CA LYS A 18 -7.50 -7.07 17.61
C LYS A 18 -8.67 -8.00 17.27
N GLY A 19 -9.41 -8.47 18.28
CA GLY A 19 -10.68 -9.18 18.17
C GLY A 19 -10.57 -10.59 17.58
N SER A 20 -11.09 -11.60 18.29
CA SER A 20 -11.34 -12.93 17.73
C SER A 20 -12.64 -12.98 16.90
N PHE A 21 -12.86 -11.94 16.07
CA PHE A 21 -13.88 -11.83 15.03
C PHE A 21 -15.38 -11.88 15.42
N PRO A 22 -16.22 -11.07 14.75
CA PRO A 22 -17.42 -11.60 14.11
C PRO A 22 -16.94 -12.61 13.06
N LEU A 23 -17.10 -13.91 13.33
CA LEU A 23 -16.83 -14.94 12.33
C LEU A 23 -17.65 -14.63 11.07
N ASP A 24 -17.07 -14.83 9.89
CA ASP A 24 -17.77 -14.69 8.61
C ASP A 24 -18.82 -15.81 8.45
N HIS A 25 -19.89 -15.73 9.23
CA HIS A 25 -20.94 -16.75 9.34
C HIS A 25 -21.69 -16.92 8.01
N GLU A 26 -21.85 -15.81 7.28
CA GLU A 26 -22.52 -15.77 5.98
C GLU A 26 -21.56 -16.11 4.82
N GLY A 27 -20.26 -16.21 5.08
CA GLY A 27 -19.26 -16.57 4.08
C GLY A 27 -19.04 -15.52 3.00
N LEU A 28 -19.26 -14.24 3.30
CA LEU A 28 -19.17 -13.11 2.37
C LEU A 28 -17.77 -13.00 1.76
N CYS A 29 -16.72 -13.20 2.58
CA CYS A 29 -15.32 -13.13 2.16
C CYS A 29 -14.70 -14.53 1.94
N LYS A 30 -15.50 -15.60 1.97
CA LYS A 30 -15.03 -17.00 1.87
C LYS A 30 -14.27 -17.28 0.57
N LYS A 31 -14.70 -16.70 -0.57
CA LYS A 31 -14.04 -16.88 -1.86
C LYS A 31 -12.60 -16.35 -1.83
N LEU A 32 -12.42 -15.14 -1.30
CA LEU A 32 -11.12 -14.48 -1.18
C LEU A 32 -10.23 -15.17 -0.14
N MET A 33 -10.82 -15.60 0.98
CA MET A 33 -10.15 -16.44 1.97
C MET A 33 -9.58 -17.72 1.34
N ILE A 34 -10.35 -18.43 0.51
CA ILE A 34 -9.87 -19.64 -0.17
C ILE A 34 -8.74 -19.32 -1.15
N LYS A 35 -8.81 -18.21 -1.91
CA LYS A 35 -7.74 -17.76 -2.81
C LYS A 35 -6.45 -17.54 -2.03
N TYR A 36 -6.53 -16.79 -0.93
CA TYR A 36 -5.41 -16.52 -0.04
C TYR A 36 -4.81 -17.78 0.58
N MET A 37 -5.63 -18.65 1.17
CA MET A 37 -5.18 -19.90 1.78
C MET A 37 -4.63 -20.90 0.76
N LYS A 38 -5.04 -20.82 -0.51
CA LYS A 38 -4.45 -21.59 -1.60
C LYS A 38 -3.06 -21.06 -1.93
N CYS A 39 -2.91 -19.74 -2.03
CA CYS A 39 -1.60 -19.12 -2.27
C CYS A 39 -0.61 -19.49 -1.16
N LEU A 40 -0.97 -19.33 0.12
CA LEU A 40 -0.10 -19.67 1.24
C LEU A 40 0.36 -21.13 1.20
N ARG A 41 -0.54 -22.05 0.86
CA ARG A 41 -0.20 -23.47 0.73
C ARG A 41 0.77 -23.77 -0.42
N THR A 42 0.73 -22.99 -1.50
CA THR A 42 1.66 -23.15 -2.62
C THR A 42 3.05 -22.60 -2.30
N ASN A 43 3.14 -21.60 -1.43
CA ASN A 43 4.37 -20.88 -1.12
C ASN A 43 4.87 -21.13 0.31
N ASP A 44 4.70 -22.35 0.84
CA ASP A 44 5.22 -22.76 2.17
C ASP A 44 4.81 -21.85 3.36
N ASN A 45 3.60 -21.28 3.29
CA ASN A 45 3.05 -20.29 4.23
C ASN A 45 3.81 -18.95 4.28
N ASP A 46 4.62 -18.65 3.27
CA ASP A 46 5.20 -17.32 3.11
C ASP A 46 4.15 -16.33 2.60
N ASN A 47 3.76 -15.41 3.46
CA ASN A 47 2.82 -14.35 3.13
C ASN A 47 3.36 -13.37 2.10
N SER A 48 4.68 -13.36 1.87
CA SER A 48 5.33 -12.42 0.96
C SER A 48 4.95 -12.63 -0.51
N PHE A 49 4.54 -13.85 -0.88
CA PHE A 49 4.12 -14.16 -2.25
C PHE A 49 2.60 -14.04 -2.44
N CYS A 50 1.84 -13.89 -1.36
CA CYS A 50 0.37 -13.95 -1.35
C CYS A 50 -0.27 -12.61 -0.97
N ARG A 51 0.44 -11.52 -1.26
CA ARG A 51 0.13 -10.18 -0.79
C ARG A 51 -1.11 -9.61 -1.47
N GLU A 52 -1.28 -9.88 -2.76
CA GLU A 52 -2.48 -9.49 -3.51
C GLU A 52 -3.71 -10.17 -2.91
N GLU A 53 -3.64 -11.49 -2.70
CA GLU A 53 -4.73 -12.25 -2.11
C GLU A 53 -5.00 -11.86 -0.65
N ALA A 54 -3.96 -11.57 0.12
CA ALA A 54 -4.08 -11.08 1.48
C ALA A 54 -4.79 -9.72 1.51
N ARG A 55 -4.39 -8.79 0.63
CA ARG A 55 -5.01 -7.47 0.49
C ARG A 55 -6.48 -7.59 0.13
N ASP A 56 -6.84 -8.37 -0.89
CA ASP A 56 -8.22 -8.58 -1.30
C ASP A 56 -9.07 -9.14 -0.15
N TYR A 57 -8.53 -10.15 0.55
CA TYR A 57 -9.22 -10.77 1.68
C TYR A 57 -9.43 -9.78 2.82
N LEU A 58 -8.39 -9.03 3.22
CA LEU A 58 -8.48 -8.05 4.30
C LEU A 58 -9.39 -6.88 3.91
N ALA A 59 -9.37 -6.42 2.66
CA ALA A 59 -10.26 -5.38 2.14
C ALA A 59 -11.72 -5.80 2.33
N CYS A 60 -12.06 -7.00 1.87
CA CYS A 60 -13.41 -7.54 2.02
C CYS A 60 -13.87 -7.57 3.48
N ARG A 61 -12.99 -7.96 4.41
CA ARG A 61 -13.34 -8.00 5.84
C ARG A 61 -13.58 -6.62 6.42
N MET A 62 -12.76 -5.64 6.03
CA MET A 62 -12.93 -4.25 6.45
C MET A 62 -14.23 -3.65 5.89
N ASP A 63 -14.57 -3.95 4.64
CA ASP A 63 -15.78 -3.43 4.00
C ASP A 63 -17.07 -4.04 4.55
N ASN A 64 -17.02 -5.30 5.00
CA ASN A 64 -18.16 -6.02 5.58
C ASN A 64 -18.21 -5.93 7.12
N ASN A 65 -17.45 -5.04 7.75
CA ASN A 65 -17.39 -4.89 9.22
C ASN A 65 -17.01 -6.19 9.96
N LEU A 66 -16.35 -7.12 9.28
CA LEU A 66 -15.78 -8.33 9.88
C LEU A 66 -14.42 -8.03 10.52
N MET A 67 -13.86 -6.85 10.30
CA MET A 67 -12.60 -6.37 10.89
C MET A 67 -12.68 -4.85 11.05
N THR A 68 -12.03 -4.30 12.08
CA THR A 68 -11.85 -2.85 12.21
C THR A 68 -11.08 -2.32 11.00
N ARG A 69 -11.51 -1.18 10.44
CA ARG A 69 -10.77 -0.50 9.37
C ARG A 69 -9.40 -0.08 9.89
N GLU A 70 -8.35 -0.51 9.21
CA GLU A 70 -6.95 -0.22 9.51
C GLU A 70 -6.23 0.28 8.26
N ASP A 71 -5.20 1.09 8.48
CA ASP A 71 -4.35 1.58 7.39
C ASP A 71 -3.50 0.44 6.83
N TRP A 72 -3.34 0.41 5.51
CA TRP A 72 -2.59 -0.63 4.82
C TRP A 72 -1.13 -0.71 5.28
N SER A 73 -0.52 0.42 5.62
CA SER A 73 0.84 0.50 6.17
C SER A 73 1.01 -0.30 7.46
N LYS A 74 0.01 -0.31 8.34
CA LYS A 74 0.02 -1.10 9.59
C LYS A 74 -0.17 -2.60 9.34
N LEU A 75 -0.76 -2.96 8.22
CA LEU A 75 -0.90 -4.33 7.74
C LEU A 75 0.33 -4.79 6.94
N GLY A 76 1.37 -3.96 6.92
CA GLY A 76 2.64 -4.23 6.27
C GLY A 76 2.57 -4.05 4.75
N MET A 77 1.64 -3.25 4.21
CA MET A 77 1.58 -2.83 2.81
C MET A 77 1.82 -1.33 2.71
N VAL A 78 2.96 -0.92 2.18
CA VAL A 78 3.39 0.48 2.14
C VAL A 78 3.16 1.05 0.75
N ASN A 79 2.55 2.23 0.68
CA ASN A 79 2.39 2.97 -0.56
C ASN A 79 3.53 3.97 -0.71
N LEU A 80 4.38 3.77 -1.73
CA LEU A 80 5.50 4.64 -2.06
C LEU A 80 5.17 5.49 -3.28
N LEU A 81 5.18 6.80 -3.07
CA LEU A 81 5.09 7.78 -4.13
C LEU A 81 6.50 8.27 -4.50
N ILE A 82 6.88 8.14 -5.76
CA ILE A 82 8.19 8.60 -6.27
C ILE A 82 8.00 9.83 -7.15
N GLY A 83 8.57 10.96 -6.73
CA GLY A 83 8.62 12.20 -7.51
C GLY A 83 9.89 12.32 -8.34
N CYS A 84 9.72 12.62 -9.63
CA CYS A 84 10.81 12.74 -10.59
C CYS A 84 10.88 14.15 -11.17
N THR A 85 12.04 14.79 -11.02
CA THR A 85 12.29 16.16 -11.50
C THR A 85 13.25 16.17 -12.69
N SER A 86 13.55 17.36 -13.21
CA SER A 86 14.25 17.57 -14.48
C SER A 86 15.78 17.51 -14.38
N SER A 87 16.29 16.44 -13.78
CA SER A 87 17.73 16.13 -13.71
C SER A 87 18.09 14.99 -14.65
N VAL A 88 19.34 14.96 -15.14
CA VAL A 88 19.88 13.86 -15.97
C VAL A 88 19.81 12.51 -15.25
N ALA A 89 19.83 12.52 -13.91
CA ALA A 89 19.71 11.33 -13.09
C ALA A 89 18.37 10.58 -13.28
N THR A 90 17.35 11.22 -13.88
CA THR A 90 16.05 10.59 -14.17
C THR A 90 16.16 9.39 -15.11
N ILE A 91 17.23 9.29 -15.91
CA ILE A 91 17.55 8.09 -16.73
C ILE A 91 17.64 6.81 -15.86
N LYS A 92 17.93 6.94 -14.56
CA LYS A 92 18.04 5.82 -13.62
C LYS A 92 16.73 5.46 -12.91
N LEU A 93 15.64 6.18 -13.16
CA LEU A 93 14.35 5.92 -12.53
C LEU A 93 13.83 4.49 -12.79
N PRO A 94 13.86 3.94 -14.03
CA PRO A 94 13.38 2.59 -14.26
C PRO A 94 14.21 1.54 -13.50
N VAL A 95 15.51 1.78 -13.35
CA VAL A 95 16.42 0.90 -12.59
C VAL A 95 16.06 0.94 -11.11
N LEU A 96 15.88 2.13 -10.54
CA LEU A 96 15.46 2.29 -9.14
C LEU A 96 14.15 1.52 -8.85
N ILE A 97 13.15 1.65 -9.71
CA ILE A 97 11.86 0.99 -9.52
C ILE A 97 11.99 -0.53 -9.61
N ARG A 98 12.76 -1.05 -10.58
CA ARG A 98 13.00 -2.49 -10.70
C ARG A 98 13.71 -3.04 -9.47
N ASP A 99 14.76 -2.38 -9.00
CA ASP A 99 15.50 -2.80 -7.81
C ASP A 99 14.59 -2.81 -6.56
N LEU A 100 13.71 -1.80 -6.42
CA LEU A 100 12.75 -1.74 -5.31
C LEU A 100 11.71 -2.87 -5.37
N LEU A 101 11.24 -3.23 -6.57
CA LEU A 101 10.30 -4.34 -6.75
C LEU A 101 10.97 -5.70 -6.54
N GLU A 102 12.22 -5.86 -7.00
CA GLU A 102 12.98 -7.10 -6.89
C GLU A 102 13.43 -7.40 -5.46
N GLN A 103 13.74 -6.38 -4.66
CA GLN A 103 14.26 -6.59 -3.31
C GLN A 103 13.28 -7.31 -2.37
N ASN A 104 12.00 -7.47 -2.74
CA ASN A 104 10.91 -8.29 -2.18
C ASN A 104 10.65 -8.22 -0.65
N SER A 105 11.53 -7.54 0.08
CA SER A 105 11.59 -7.44 1.53
C SER A 105 10.59 -6.43 2.07
N PHE A 106 10.21 -5.45 1.23
CA PHE A 106 9.18 -4.48 1.52
C PHE A 106 8.01 -4.69 0.57
N ASN A 107 6.82 -4.82 1.14
CA ASN A 107 5.55 -4.75 0.44
C ASN A 107 5.33 -3.32 -0.04
N VAL A 108 5.75 -2.97 -1.26
CA VAL A 108 5.64 -1.59 -1.72
C VAL A 108 4.79 -1.52 -2.98
N GLU A 109 3.71 -0.74 -2.90
CA GLU A 109 2.99 -0.28 -4.09
C GLU A 109 3.61 1.03 -4.55
N ILE A 110 4.00 1.10 -5.82
CA ILE A 110 4.75 2.25 -6.34
C ILE A 110 3.88 3.02 -7.33
N GLN A 111 3.74 4.31 -7.06
CA GLN A 111 3.21 5.28 -8.02
C GLN A 111 4.26 6.35 -8.29
N VAL A 112 4.32 6.85 -9.51
CA VAL A 112 5.34 7.81 -9.95
C VAL A 112 4.65 9.10 -10.38
N ILE A 113 5.15 10.24 -9.90
CA ILE A 113 4.80 11.57 -10.41
C ILE A 113 6.02 12.15 -11.12
N THR A 114 5.79 12.80 -12.26
CA THR A 114 6.88 13.37 -13.06
C THR A 114 6.58 14.79 -13.48
N THR A 115 7.60 15.64 -13.47
CA THR A 115 7.53 16.96 -14.11
C THR A 115 7.55 16.82 -15.64
N GLU A 116 6.95 17.78 -16.35
CA GLU A 116 6.93 17.79 -17.81
C GLU A 116 8.34 17.63 -18.42
N ARG A 117 9.35 18.29 -17.84
CA ARG A 117 10.73 18.27 -18.32
C ARG A 117 11.47 16.96 -18.01
N ALA A 118 11.09 16.26 -16.94
CA ALA A 118 11.67 14.95 -16.62
C ALA A 118 11.34 13.88 -17.67
N ARG A 119 10.22 14.02 -18.39
CA ARG A 119 9.82 13.13 -19.51
C ARG A 119 10.79 13.13 -20.69
N HIS A 120 11.74 14.06 -20.76
CA HIS A 120 12.80 14.02 -21.77
C HIS A 120 13.83 12.91 -21.52
N PHE A 121 13.92 12.38 -20.30
CA PHE A 121 14.97 11.44 -19.89
C PHE A 121 14.53 9.98 -19.83
N PHE A 122 13.23 9.69 -19.92
CA PHE A 122 12.69 8.34 -19.91
C PHE A 122 11.32 8.33 -20.59
N THR A 123 10.88 7.16 -21.05
CA THR A 123 9.53 6.99 -21.60
C THR A 123 8.71 6.03 -20.73
N LYS A 124 7.37 6.06 -20.87
CA LYS A 124 6.47 5.26 -20.03
C LYS A 124 6.70 3.75 -20.22
N GLU A 125 7.17 3.34 -21.40
CA GLU A 125 7.41 1.95 -21.76
C GLU A 125 8.61 1.33 -21.01
N GLU A 126 9.50 2.16 -20.46
CA GLU A 126 10.64 1.67 -19.66
C GLU A 126 10.21 1.26 -18.24
N LEU A 127 9.07 1.79 -17.78
CA LEU A 127 8.51 1.49 -16.47
C LEU A 127 7.77 0.14 -16.47
N PRO A 128 7.81 -0.60 -15.35
CA PRO A 128 7.00 -1.81 -15.19
C PRO A 128 5.49 -1.55 -15.33
N GLU A 129 4.73 -2.51 -15.88
CA GLU A 129 3.29 -2.36 -16.13
C GLU A 129 2.45 -2.11 -14.86
N ASN A 130 2.93 -2.56 -13.71
CA ASN A 130 2.26 -2.38 -12.42
C ASN A 130 2.43 -0.97 -11.83
N VAL A 131 3.21 -0.09 -12.47
CA VAL A 131 3.51 1.26 -11.95
C VAL A 131 2.70 2.31 -12.71
N VAL A 132 1.90 3.07 -11.96
CA VAL A 132 1.12 4.18 -12.51
C VAL A 132 1.98 5.44 -12.56
N LEU A 133 2.04 6.06 -13.74
CA LEU A 133 2.72 7.34 -13.97
C LEU A 133 1.67 8.46 -14.06
N TYR A 134 1.80 9.46 -13.19
CA TYR A 134 1.00 10.67 -13.17
C TYR A 134 1.80 11.87 -13.68
N THR A 135 1.13 12.71 -14.45
CA THR A 135 1.64 13.97 -14.99
C THR A 135 0.70 15.12 -14.65
N ASP A 136 1.21 16.35 -14.78
CA ASP A 136 0.40 17.56 -14.59
C ASP A 136 -0.85 17.57 -15.50
N GLU A 137 -0.76 17.00 -16.70
CA GLU A 137 -1.91 16.89 -17.61
C GLU A 137 -3.03 16.00 -17.07
N ASP A 138 -2.70 14.97 -16.29
CA ASP A 138 -3.69 14.02 -15.80
C ASP A 138 -4.61 14.67 -14.76
N GLU A 139 -4.07 15.60 -13.97
CA GLU A 139 -4.84 16.36 -13.00
C GLU A 139 -5.97 17.17 -13.65
N TRP A 140 -5.63 17.91 -14.71
CA TRP A 140 -6.59 18.76 -15.41
C TRP A 140 -7.54 18.00 -16.34
N LYS A 141 -7.18 16.78 -16.78
CA LYS A 141 -8.10 15.90 -17.51
C LYS A 141 -9.20 15.34 -16.60
N THR A 142 -8.85 15.05 -15.35
CA THR A 142 -9.78 14.47 -14.37
C THR A 142 -10.68 15.52 -13.72
N TRP A 143 -10.20 16.75 -13.53
CA TRP A 143 -10.95 17.80 -12.86
C TRP A 143 -11.72 18.70 -13.85
N THR A 144 -13.05 18.54 -13.94
CA THR A 144 -13.91 19.35 -14.80
C THR A 144 -14.94 20.19 -14.04
N LYS A 145 -15.46 19.67 -12.92
CA LYS A 145 -16.45 20.33 -12.06
C LYS A 145 -16.12 20.15 -10.59
N ARG A 146 -16.70 21.00 -9.74
CA ARG A 146 -16.60 20.83 -8.28
C ARG A 146 -17.23 19.50 -7.88
N GLY A 147 -16.45 18.69 -7.16
CA GLY A 147 -16.81 17.34 -6.75
C GLY A 147 -16.05 16.24 -7.50
N ASP A 148 -15.37 16.58 -8.59
CA ASP A 148 -14.45 15.64 -9.24
C ASP A 148 -13.20 15.43 -8.36
N PRO A 149 -12.56 14.24 -8.42
CA PRO A 149 -11.38 13.93 -7.63
C PRO A 149 -10.20 14.84 -8.01
N ILE A 150 -9.39 15.20 -7.01
CA ILE A 150 -8.23 16.09 -7.16
C ILE A 150 -6.99 15.24 -6.93
N ILE A 151 -6.28 14.92 -8.01
CA ILE A 151 -5.21 13.91 -8.01
C ILE A 151 -4.14 14.22 -6.95
N HIS A 152 -3.64 15.45 -6.86
CA HIS A 152 -2.59 15.77 -5.86
C HIS A 152 -3.05 15.59 -4.40
N ILE A 153 -4.35 15.77 -4.13
CA ILE A 153 -4.92 15.54 -2.79
C ILE A 153 -5.05 14.04 -2.52
N ASP A 154 -5.52 13.28 -3.51
CA ASP A 154 -5.72 11.84 -3.38
C ASP A 154 -4.38 11.11 -3.27
N LEU A 155 -3.37 11.51 -4.05
CA LEU A 155 -1.99 11.01 -3.91
C LEU A 155 -1.40 11.33 -2.54
N GLY A 156 -1.68 12.54 -2.01
CA GLY A 156 -1.24 12.92 -0.67
C GLY A 156 -1.88 12.09 0.45
N LYS A 157 -3.11 11.59 0.27
CA LYS A 157 -3.76 10.65 1.20
C LYS A 157 -3.34 9.21 1.00
N TRP A 158 -2.99 8.85 -0.23
CA TRP A 158 -2.63 7.48 -0.61
C TRP A 158 -1.21 7.12 -0.18
N ALA A 159 -0.26 8.05 -0.30
CA ALA A 159 1.15 7.80 -0.06
C ALA A 159 1.47 7.73 1.45
N ASP A 160 2.05 6.62 1.89
CA ASP A 160 2.65 6.51 3.23
C ASP A 160 4.04 7.16 3.24
N ILE A 161 4.78 7.03 2.13
CA ILE A 161 6.12 7.57 1.95
C ILE A 161 6.18 8.30 0.60
N PHE A 162 6.73 9.52 0.62
CA PHE A 162 7.01 10.28 -0.59
C PHE A 162 8.52 10.50 -0.73
N VAL A 163 9.09 10.03 -1.85
CA VAL A 163 10.51 10.15 -2.17
C VAL A 163 10.67 10.95 -3.45
N ILE A 164 11.49 12.01 -3.43
CA ILE A 164 11.84 12.75 -4.65
C ILE A 164 13.22 12.31 -5.12
N ALA A 165 13.28 11.57 -6.23
CA ALA A 165 14.51 10.99 -6.76
C ALA A 165 14.49 10.96 -8.30
N PRO A 166 15.21 11.87 -8.99
CA PRO A 166 16.05 12.94 -8.45
C PRO A 166 15.26 14.21 -8.07
N LEU A 167 15.84 15.02 -7.18
CA LEU A 167 15.41 16.40 -6.89
C LEU A 167 16.39 17.40 -7.55
N ASP A 168 15.91 18.14 -8.54
CA ASP A 168 16.66 19.19 -9.23
C ASP A 168 16.67 20.51 -8.43
N ALA A 169 17.61 21.40 -8.78
CA ALA A 169 17.78 22.67 -8.06
C ALA A 169 16.54 23.59 -8.20
N ASN A 170 15.82 23.51 -9.31
CA ASN A 170 14.64 24.32 -9.58
C ASN A 170 13.46 23.92 -8.67
N THR A 171 13.18 22.62 -8.58
CA THR A 171 12.13 22.08 -7.73
C THR A 171 12.50 22.22 -6.27
N LEU A 172 13.78 22.06 -5.91
CA LEU A 172 14.26 22.36 -4.56
C LEU A 172 13.99 23.84 -4.19
N ALA A 173 14.29 24.78 -5.09
CA ALA A 173 14.02 26.19 -4.86
C ALA A 173 12.52 26.50 -4.73
N LYS A 174 11.65 25.79 -5.48
CA LYS A 174 10.19 25.89 -5.37
C LYS A 174 9.60 25.24 -4.12
N ILE A 175 10.27 24.24 -3.55
CA ILE A 175 9.87 23.63 -2.26
C ILE A 175 10.28 24.55 -1.11
N ALA A 176 11.41 25.25 -1.25
CA ALA A 176 11.95 26.13 -0.21
C ALA A 176 11.26 27.50 -0.14
N ASN A 177 10.64 27.99 -1.22
CA ASN A 177 10.01 29.31 -1.33
C ASN A 177 8.56 29.21 -1.77
#